data_AF-A0AA38FNH4-F1
#
_entry.id   AF-A0AA38FNH4-F1
#
_cell.length_a   1.000
_cell.length_b   1.000
_cell.length_c   1.000
_cell.angle_alpha   90.00
_cell.angle_beta   90.00
_cell.angle_gamma   90.00
#
_symmetry.space_group_name_H-M   'P 1'
#
loop_
_entity.id
_entity.type
_entity.pdbx_description
1 polymer ?
#
loop_
_entity_poly.entity_id
_entity_poly.type
_entity_poly.pdbx_seq_one_letter_code
_entity_poly.pdbx_strand_id
1 'polypeptide(L)'
;EKGIKIDFERVKAIQSLTLPTSKTGVHSFFGKVNFLRCFVPDFAEKAHYISNMMKGSQTFRWSDEGRTSFEDIKTSVAHALVLVCPDFSKDFI
;
A
#
# COMPACT_ATOMS: atom_id res chain seq x y z
N GLU A 1 6.64 -19.81 -17.91
CA GLU A 1 5.71 -18.67 -17.76
C GLU A 1 6.35 -17.63 -16.84
N LYS A 2 6.49 -16.37 -17.26
CA LYS A 2 7.18 -15.35 -16.45
C LYS A 2 6.19 -14.79 -15.42
N GLY A 3 6.04 -15.51 -14.31
CA GLY A 3 5.33 -15.02 -13.14
C GLY A 3 5.85 -13.64 -12.76
N ILE A 4 4.93 -12.72 -12.45
CA ILE A 4 5.24 -11.38 -11.97
C ILE A 4 6.07 -11.55 -10.69
N LYS A 5 7.39 -11.47 -10.80
CA LYS A 5 8.28 -11.45 -9.64
C LYS A 5 8.05 -10.11 -8.96
N ILE A 6 7.23 -10.09 -7.93
CA ILE A 6 7.08 -8.88 -7.15
C ILE A 6 8.35 -8.74 -6.30
N ASP A 7 9.13 -7.70 -6.57
CA ASP A 7 10.39 -7.42 -5.87
C ASP A 7 10.15 -7.14 -4.39
N PHE A 8 10.54 -8.08 -3.51
CA PHE A 8 10.50 -7.92 -2.04
C PHE A 8 11.09 -6.60 -1.55
N GLU A 9 12.09 -6.05 -2.23
CA GLU A 9 12.67 -4.75 -1.88
C GLU A 9 11.66 -3.59 -2.00
N ARG A 10 10.79 -3.61 -3.02
CA ARG A 10 9.74 -2.60 -3.19
C ARG A 10 8.69 -2.68 -2.09
N VAL A 11 8.45 -3.90 -1.61
CA VAL A 11 7.47 -4.22 -0.58
C VAL A 11 7.97 -3.75 0.76
N LYS A 12 9.22 -4.08 1.06
CA LYS A 12 9.92 -3.61 2.26
C LYS A 12 9.99 -2.08 2.25
N ALA A 13 10.20 -1.47 1.09
CA ALA A 13 10.13 -0.02 0.94
C ALA A 13 8.73 0.50 1.30
N ILE A 14 7.64 -0.10 0.81
CA ILE A 14 6.26 0.28 1.14
C ILE A 14 5.92 0.06 2.62
N GLN A 15 6.33 -1.06 3.22
CA GLN A 15 6.14 -1.33 4.65
C GLN A 15 6.89 -0.33 5.53
N SER A 16 8.09 0.05 5.11
CA SER A 16 8.92 1.06 5.79
C SER A 16 8.44 2.49 5.55
N LEU A 17 7.42 2.73 4.71
CA LEU A 17 6.84 4.05 4.56
C LEU A 17 6.14 4.44 5.86
N THR A 18 6.63 5.53 6.43
CA THR A 18 5.97 6.26 7.50
C THR A 18 4.79 7.03 6.93
N LEU A 19 3.81 7.32 7.79
CA LEU A 19 2.65 8.13 7.46
C LEU A 19 3.10 9.48 6.85
N PRO A 20 2.87 9.76 5.55
CA PRO A 20 3.41 10.96 4.93
C PRO A 20 2.72 12.21 5.51
N THR A 21 3.49 13.22 5.91
CA THR A 21 2.96 14.46 6.53
C THR A 21 2.58 15.53 5.52
N SER A 22 2.71 15.23 4.22
CA SER A 22 2.51 16.18 3.12
C SER A 22 1.72 15.54 1.98
N LYS A 23 0.92 16.35 1.27
CA LYS A 23 0.16 15.91 0.08
C LYS A 23 1.08 15.25 -0.96
N THR A 24 2.26 15.82 -1.18
CA THR A 24 3.30 15.24 -2.07
C THR A 24 3.73 13.84 -1.62
N GLY A 25 3.87 13.62 -0.31
CA GLY A 25 4.22 12.32 0.24
C GLY A 25 3.12 11.28 0.03
N VAL A 26 1.85 11.69 0.11
CA VAL A 26 0.70 10.82 -0.19
C VAL A 26 0.65 10.47 -1.68
N HIS A 27 0.88 11.42 -2.58
CA HIS A 27 0.99 11.13 -4.01
C HIS A 27 2.16 10.18 -4.33
N SER A 28 3.30 10.37 -3.66
CA SER A 28 4.44 9.46 -3.78
C SER A 28 4.10 8.05 -3.28
N PHE A 29 3.39 7.95 -2.15
CA PHE A 29 2.88 6.68 -1.64
C PHE A 29 1.98 5.99 -2.68
N PHE A 30 0.98 6.70 -3.21
CA PHE A 30 0.10 6.17 -4.25
C PHE A 30 0.88 5.69 -5.48
N GLY A 31 1.88 6.44 -5.93
CA GLY A 31 2.76 6.00 -7.02
C GLY A 31 3.48 4.68 -6.72
N LYS A 32 3.93 4.48 -5.48
CA LYS A 32 4.60 3.24 -5.03
C LYS A 32 3.63 2.05 -4.92
N VAL A 33 2.41 2.27 -4.42
CA VAL A 33 1.42 1.19 -4.22
C VAL A 33 0.55 0.91 -5.45
N ASN A 34 0.49 1.81 -6.44
CA ASN A 34 -0.36 1.65 -7.62
C ASN A 34 -0.06 0.39 -8.43
N PHE A 35 1.20 -0.06 -8.46
CA PHE A 35 1.57 -1.33 -9.09
C PHE A 35 0.96 -2.56 -8.39
N LEU A 36 0.69 -2.44 -7.08
CA LEU A 36 0.16 -3.51 -6.24
C LEU A 36 -1.33 -3.38 -5.98
N ARG A 37 -2.03 -2.46 -6.68
CA ARG A 37 -3.47 -2.26 -6.51
C ARG A 37 -4.30 -3.54 -6.74
N CYS A 38 -3.84 -4.43 -7.62
CA CYS A 38 -4.53 -5.70 -7.91
C CYS A 38 -4.50 -6.69 -6.74
N PHE A 39 -3.62 -6.44 -5.77
CA PHE A 39 -3.37 -7.28 -4.62
C PHE A 39 -3.96 -6.71 -3.33
N VAL A 40 -4.52 -5.50 -3.38
CA VAL A 40 -5.13 -4.84 -2.25
C VAL A 40 -6.65 -4.87 -2.43
N PRO A 41 -7.39 -5.62 -1.59
CA PRO A 41 -8.84 -5.59 -1.63
C PRO A 41 -9.33 -4.17 -1.31
N ASP A 42 -10.39 -3.75 -2.00
CA ASP A 42 -11.02 -2.44 -1.81
C ASP A 42 -10.06 -1.25 -1.91
N PHE A 43 -8.99 -1.39 -2.70
CA PHE A 43 -7.99 -0.33 -2.89
C PHE A 43 -8.63 1.00 -3.29
N ALA A 44 -9.65 0.97 -4.16
CA ALA A 44 -10.35 2.17 -4.61
C ALA A 44 -11.05 2.90 -3.44
N GLU A 45 -11.66 2.16 -2.52
CA GLU A 45 -12.33 2.73 -1.35
C GLU A 45 -11.32 3.29 -0.34
N LYS A 46 -10.26 2.53 -0.03
CA LYS A 46 -9.17 2.99 0.85
C LYS A 46 -8.46 4.21 0.27
N ALA A 47 -8.20 4.20 -1.05
CA ALA A 47 -7.65 5.32 -1.77
C ALA A 47 -8.59 6.53 -1.77
N HIS A 48 -9.91 6.30 -1.76
CA HIS A 48 -10.91 7.36 -1.67
C HIS A 48 -10.82 8.09 -0.33
N TYR A 49 -10.74 7.38 0.81
CA TYR A 49 -10.59 8.01 2.13
C TYR A 49 -9.34 8.89 2.21
N ILE A 50 -8.20 8.38 1.72
CA ILE A 50 -6.93 9.11 1.68
C ILE A 50 -6.98 10.28 0.68
N SER A 51 -7.67 10.12 -0.45
CA SER A 51 -7.81 11.20 -1.43
C SER A 51 -8.77 12.29 -0.93
N ASN A 52 -9.79 11.92 -0.16
CA ASN A 52 -10.76 12.86 0.39
C ASN A 52 -10.10 13.83 1.38
N MET A 53 -9.19 13.35 2.23
CA MET A 53 -8.39 14.23 3.12
C MET A 53 -7.39 15.12 2.38
N MET A 54 -7.09 14.85 1.11
CA MET A 54 -6.30 15.75 0.26
C MET A 54 -7.15 16.79 -0.46
N LYS A 55 -8.45 16.53 -0.65
CA LYS A 55 -9.38 17.43 -1.33
C LYS A 55 -9.63 18.67 -0.47
N GLY A 56 -9.42 19.84 -1.09
CA GLY A 56 -9.65 21.14 -0.48
C GLY A 56 -8.38 21.91 -0.14
N SER A 57 -8.57 23.19 0.13
CA SER A 57 -7.52 24.17 0.45
C SER A 57 -7.05 24.11 1.90
N GLN A 58 -7.64 23.23 2.72
CA GLN A 58 -7.27 23.08 4.13
C GLN A 58 -5.92 22.36 4.29
N THR A 59 -5.28 22.67 5.42
CA THR A 59 -4.04 22.07 5.87
C THR A 59 -4.21 20.56 5.91
N PHE A 60 -3.34 19.84 5.19
CA PHE A 60 -3.36 18.39 5.12
C PHE A 60 -3.30 17.79 6.53
N ARG A 61 -4.33 17.03 6.92
CA ARG A 61 -4.42 16.37 8.22
C ARG A 61 -4.92 14.95 8.03
N TRP A 62 -4.30 14.03 8.74
CA TRP A 62 -4.76 12.65 8.81
C TRP A 62 -6.01 12.54 9.67
N SER A 63 -7.11 12.15 9.03
CA SER A 63 -8.28 11.60 9.71
C SER A 63 -8.00 10.15 10.13
N ASP A 64 -8.73 9.66 11.12
CA ASP A 64 -8.62 8.26 11.56
C ASP A 64 -8.91 7.29 10.42
N GLU A 65 -9.95 7.54 9.61
CA GLU A 65 -10.28 6.75 8.42
C GLU A 65 -9.12 6.70 7.40
N GLY A 66 -8.42 7.83 7.22
CA GLY A 66 -7.26 7.91 6.35
C GLY A 66 -6.07 7.10 6.86
N ARG A 67 -5.78 7.17 8.18
CA ARG A 67 -4.70 6.37 8.78
C ARG A 67 -4.99 4.89 8.70
N THR A 68 -6.22 4.49 9.05
CA THR A 68 -6.66 3.09 8.96
C THR A 68 -6.53 2.59 7.53
N SER A 69 -6.99 3.37 6.55
CA SER A 69 -6.86 3.02 5.12
C SER A 69 -5.39 2.88 4.69
N PHE A 70 -4.50 3.73 5.17
CA PHE A 70 -3.07 3.68 4.84
C PHE A 70 -2.40 2.41 5.41
N GLU A 71 -2.63 2.12 6.68
CA GLU A 71 -2.12 0.92 7.36
C GLU A 71 -2.68 -0.36 6.73
N ASP A 72 -3.96 -0.34 6.36
CA ASP A 72 -4.64 -1.47 5.71
C ASP A 72 -4.07 -1.74 4.31
N ILE A 73 -3.79 -0.70 3.51
CA ILE A 73 -3.10 -0.86 2.22
C ILE A 73 -1.71 -1.48 2.44
N LYS A 74 -0.94 -1.02 3.42
CA LYS A 74 0.40 -1.58 3.72
C LYS A 74 0.31 -3.05 4.12
N THR A 75 -0.66 -3.40 4.95
CA THR A 75 -0.88 -4.76 5.44
C THR A 75 -1.34 -5.68 4.30
N SER A 76 -2.30 -5.23 3.49
CA SER A 76 -2.79 -5.95 2.32
C SER A 76 -1.69 -6.21 1.30
N VAL A 77 -0.87 -5.20 1.00
CA VAL A 77 0.32 -5.34 0.16
C VAL A 77 1.23 -6.43 0.74
N ALA A 78 1.58 -6.35 2.02
CA ALA A 78 2.43 -7.34 2.69
C ALA A 78 1.87 -8.76 2.57
N HIS A 79 0.57 -8.93 2.83
CA HIS A 79 -0.10 -10.22 2.84
C HIS A 79 -0.18 -10.86 1.46
N ALA A 80 -0.50 -10.07 0.44
CA ALA A 80 -0.58 -10.56 -0.93
C ALA A 80 0.75 -11.10 -1.45
N LEU A 81 1.87 -10.64 -0.89
CA LEU A 81 3.19 -11.05 -1.32
C LEU A 81 3.68 -12.32 -0.66
N VAL A 82 3.26 -12.55 0.58
CA VAL A 82 3.38 -13.88 1.18
C VAL A 82 2.63 -14.93 0.35
N LEU A 83 1.52 -14.54 -0.30
CA LEU A 83 0.75 -15.43 -1.18
C LEU A 83 1.38 -15.64 -2.57
N VAL A 84 1.96 -14.59 -3.17
CA VAL A 84 2.60 -14.66 -4.50
C VAL A 84 4.01 -15.23 -4.44
N CYS A 85 4.68 -15.09 -3.30
CA CYS A 85 5.98 -15.66 -3.04
C CYS A 85 5.82 -16.81 -2.05
N PRO A 86 5.39 -18.00 -2.50
CA PRO A 86 5.51 -19.17 -1.66
C PRO A 86 6.97 -19.26 -1.24
N ASP A 87 7.18 -19.35 0.06
CA ASP A 87 8.48 -19.52 0.65
C ASP A 87 9.03 -20.87 0.18
N PHE A 88 9.79 -20.89 -0.91
CA PHE A 88 10.41 -22.11 -1.45
C PHE A 88 11.48 -22.68 -0.51
N SER A 89 11.73 -22.04 0.65
CA SER A 89 12.55 -22.61 1.71
C SER A 89 11.76 -23.50 2.67
N LYS A 90 10.44 -23.59 2.54
CA LYS A 90 9.61 -24.55 3.26
C LYS A 90 9.04 -25.57 2.27
N ASP A 91 9.41 -26.83 2.47
CA ASP A 91 8.73 -27.97 1.87
C ASP A 91 7.22 -27.82 2.10
N PHE A 92 6.45 -27.78 1.02
CA PHE A 92 5.01 -27.99 1.09
C PHE A 92 4.82 -29.49 1.31
N ILE A 93 4.65 -29.89 2.57
CA ILE A 93 4.26 -31.25 2.97
C ILE A 93 2.82 -31.50 2.56
#